data_AF-A0A6I5C4R9-F1
#
_entry.id   AF-A0A6I5C4R9-F1
#
_cell.length_a   1.000
_cell.length_b   1.000
_cell.length_c   1.000
_cell.angle_alpha   90.00
_cell.angle_beta   90.00
_cell.angle_gamma   90.00
#
_symmetry.space_group_name_H-M   'P 1'
#
loop_
_entity.id
_entity.type
_entity.pdbx_description
1 polymer ?
#
loop_
_entity_poly.entity_id
_entity_poly.type
_entity_poly.pdbx_seq_one_letter_code
_entity_poly.pdbx_strand_id
1 'polypeptide(L)' 'AAMYCDRLLVLRDGRAITEGAPAEVLTPALIEQVYGVHTEVTHEPGHPVIRFLRPAAPDGSPPKRSVTSDAPTTP' A
#
# COMPACT_ATOMS: atom_id res chain seq x y z
N ALA A 1 6.68 5.38 8.59
CA ALA A 1 6.95 4.32 9.57
C ALA A 1 7.82 3.24 8.94
N ALA A 2 7.29 2.44 8.00
CA ALA A 2 7.98 1.28 7.42
C ALA A 2 9.41 1.53 6.86
N MET A 3 9.68 2.70 6.29
CA MET A 3 11.00 3.04 5.73
C MET A 3 12.08 3.39 6.77
N TYR A 4 11.71 3.54 8.04
CA TYR A 4 12.61 4.02 9.10
C TYR A 4 12.54 3.17 10.38
N CYS A 5 11.78 2.07 10.36
CA CYS A 5 11.59 1.22 11.52
C CYS A 5 12.15 -0.17 11.24
N ASP A 6 12.86 -0.75 12.21
CA ASP A 6 13.38 -2.12 12.10
C ASP A 6 12.32 -3.16 12.48
N ARG A 7 11.28 -2.75 13.24
CA ARG A 7 10.17 -3.60 13.67
C ARG A 7 8.83 -2.88 13.58
N LEU A 8 7.79 -3.65 13.28
CA LEU A 8 6.40 -3.25 13.28
C LEU A 8 5.59 -4.19 14.17
N LEU A 9 4.72 -3.62 15.00
CA LEU A 9 3.66 -4.32 15.72
C LEU A 9 2.33 -3.88 15.14
N VAL A 10 1.54 -4.83 14.63
CA VAL A 10 0.22 -4.53 14.08
C VAL A 10 -0.84 -4.91 15.10
N LEU A 11 -1.76 -3.98 15.33
CA LEU A 11 -2.87 -4.14 16.25
C LEU A 11 -4.20 -4.15 15.49
N ARG A 12 -5.13 -4.97 15.97
CA ARG A 12 -6.54 -4.94 15.57
C ARG A 12 -7.40 -5.13 16.81
N ASP A 13 -8.43 -4.30 16.96
CA ASP A 13 -9.35 -4.33 18.11
C ASP A 13 -8.61 -4.32 19.48
N GLY A 14 -7.56 -3.50 19.56
CA GLY A 14 -6.73 -3.36 20.76
C GLY A 14 -5.81 -4.55 21.06
N ARG A 15 -5.68 -5.52 20.15
CA ARG A 15 -4.85 -6.73 20.34
C ARG A 15 -3.77 -6.84 19.26
N ALA A 16 -2.61 -7.35 19.64
CA ALA A 16 -1.53 -7.66 18.70
C ALA A 16 -1.92 -8.81 17.78
N ILE A 17 -1.81 -8.60 16.47
CA ILE A 17 -2.05 -9.63 15.46
C ILE A 17 -0.77 -10.20 14.87
N THR A 18 0.27 -9.37 14.73
CA THR A 18 1.60 -9.81 14.29
C THR A 18 2.67 -8.78 14.66
N GLU A 19 3.91 -9.24 14.77
CA GLU A 19 5.08 -8.41 15.00
C GLU A 19 6.28 -8.96 14.21
N GLY A 20 7.08 -8.09 13.60
CA GLY A 20 8.26 -8.51 12.85
C GLY A 20 8.91 -7.38 12.07
N ALA A 21 9.83 -7.71 11.18
CA ALA A 21 10.42 -6.73 10.28
C ALA A 21 9.35 -6.18 9.31
N PRO A 22 9.47 -4.94 8.80
CA PRO A 22 8.53 -4.38 7.84
C PRO A 22 8.30 -5.29 6.62
N ALA A 23 9.36 -5.94 6.13
CA ALA A 23 9.31 -6.87 5.00
C ALA A 23 8.49 -8.14 5.25
N GLU A 24 8.40 -8.58 6.51
CA GLU A 24 7.68 -9.79 6.93
C GLU A 24 6.22 -9.47 7.27
N VAL A 25 5.98 -8.29 7.85
CA VAL A 25 4.67 -7.86 8.33
C VAL A 25 3.84 -7.26 7.20
N LEU A 26 4.41 -6.38 6.37
CA LEU A 26 3.66 -5.65 5.34
C LEU A 26 3.42 -6.52 4.12
N THR A 27 2.47 -7.46 4.25
CA THR A 27 1.98 -8.26 3.14
C THR A 27 0.69 -7.66 2.59
N PRO A 28 0.39 -7.85 1.28
CA PRO A 28 -0.88 -7.43 0.70
C PRO A 28 -2.10 -7.92 1.49
N ALA A 29 -2.08 -9.19 1.90
CA ALA A 29 -3.16 -9.81 2.65
C ALA A 29 -3.37 -9.16 4.03
N LEU A 30 -2.29 -8.87 4.77
CA LEU A 30 -2.41 -8.22 6.07
C LEU A 30 -2.91 -6.77 5.93
N ILE A 31 -2.42 -6.04 4.92
CA ILE A 31 -2.85 -4.67 4.65
C ILE A 31 -4.34 -4.65 4.30
N GLU A 32 -4.81 -5.58 3.47
CA GLU A 32 -6.23 -5.70 3.14
C GLU A 32 -7.06 -6.05 4.38
N GLN A 33 -6.61 -6.98 5.21
CA GLN A 33 -7.33 -7.38 6.42
C GLN A 33 -7.46 -6.24 7.45
N VAL A 34 -6.43 -5.41 7.60
CA VAL A 34 -6.36 -4.38 8.63
C VAL A 34 -6.93 -3.04 8.15
N TYR A 35 -6.68 -2.68 6.89
CA TYR A 35 -7.04 -1.38 6.33
C TYR A 35 -8.14 -1.44 5.27
N GLY A 36 -8.51 -2.63 4.76
CA GLY A 36 -9.56 -2.79 3.76
C GLY A 36 -9.15 -2.33 2.36
N VAL A 37 -7.86 -2.26 2.06
CA VAL A 37 -7.34 -1.74 0.79
C VAL A 37 -6.53 -2.81 0.05
N HIS A 38 -6.79 -2.96 -1.25
CA HIS A 38 -5.96 -3.81 -2.11
C HIS A 38 -4.63 -3.13 -2.42
N THR A 39 -3.55 -3.90 -2.30
CA THR A 39 -2.20 -3.41 -2.51
C THR A 39 -1.33 -4.44 -3.21
N GLU A 40 -0.29 -3.95 -3.87
CA GLU A 40 0.88 -4.74 -4.21
C GLU A 40 2.04 -4.28 -3.33
N VAL A 41 2.83 -5.24 -2.85
CA VAL A 41 4.03 -4.96 -2.07
C VAL A 41 5.23 -5.50 -2.81
N THR A 42 6.23 -4.65 -3.03
CA THR A 42 7.52 -5.01 -3.60
C THR A 42 8.62 -4.69 -2.59
N HIS A 43 9.65 -5.53 -2.53
CA HIS A 43 10.77 -5.35 -1.61
C HIS A 43 11.94 -4.72 -2.35
N GLU A 44 12.17 -3.44 -2.09
CA GLU A 44 13.37 -2.72 -2.53
C GLU A 44 14.49 -2.89 -1.48
N PRO A 45 15.77 -2.64 -1.84
CA PRO A 45 16.86 -2.67 -0.87
C PRO A 45 16.59 -1.75 0.33
N GLY A 46 16.40 -2.36 1.50
CA GLY A 46 16.23 -1.68 2.78
C GLY A 46 14.79 -1.26 3.13
N HIS A 47 13.80 -1.39 2.25
CA HIS A 47 12.42 -1.05 2.60
C HIS A 47 11.36 -1.67 1.65
N PRO A 48 10.15 -1.99 2.16
CA PRO A 48 9.03 -2.35 1.31
C PRO A 48 8.41 -1.12 0.66
N VAL A 49 8.01 -1.25 -0.61
CA VAL A 49 7.24 -0.27 -1.36
C VAL A 49 5.81 -0.81 -1.52
N ILE A 50 4.83 0.00 -1.13
CA ILE A 50 3.41 -0.35 -1.17
C ILE A 50 2.75 0.44 -2.28
N ARG A 51 2.16 -0.25 -3.26
CA ARG A 51 1.35 0.34 -4.32
C ARG A 51 -0.12 0.07 -4.05
N PHE A 52 -0.89 1.13 -3.83
CA PHE A 52 -2.34 1.03 -3.67
C PHE A 52 -3.02 0.77 -5.01
N LEU A 53 -3.82 -0.28 -5.05
CA LEU A 53 -4.61 -0.64 -6.22
C LEU A 53 -6.00 -0.03 -6.09
N ARG A 54 -6.46 0.56 -7.19
CA ARG A 54 -7.87 0.93 -7.30
C ARG A 54 -8.68 -0.37 -7.42
N PRO A 55 -9.78 -0.53 -6.67
CA PRO A 55 -10.71 -1.62 -6.91
C PRO A 55 -11.15 -1.59 -8.38
N ALA A 56 -11.06 -2.71 -9.09
CA ALA A 56 -11.61 -2.79 -10.43
C ALA A 56 -13.11 -2.45 -10.36
N ALA A 57 -13.59 -1.60 -11.26
CA ALA A 57 -15.01 -1.32 -11.34
C ALA A 57 -15.76 -2.65 -11.57
N PRO A 58 -16.90 -2.89 -10.90
CA PRO A 58 -17.61 -4.17 -10.96
C PRO A 58 -18.12 -4.51 -12.37
N ASP A 59 -18.06 -3.57 -13.31
CA ASP A 59 -18.43 -3.72 -14.72
C ASP A 59 -17.25 -4.10 -15.64
N GLY A 60 -16.03 -4.29 -15.11
CA GLY A 60 -14.84 -4.64 -15.90
C GLY A 60 -14.35 -3.52 -16.81
N SER A 61 -14.90 -2.29 -16.68
CA SER A 61 -14.48 -1.17 -17.51
C SER A 61 -13.10 -0.69 -17.05
N PRO A 62 -12.08 -0.67 -17.93
CA PRO A 62 -10.74 -0.23 -17.54
C PRO A 62 -10.80 1.24 -17.08
N PRO A 63 -10.12 1.59 -15.98
CA PRO A 63 -10.18 2.95 -15.45
C PRO A 63 -9.64 3.93 -16.50
N LYS A 64 -10.50 4.85 -16.96
CA LYS A 64 -10.10 5.97 -17.81
C LYS A 64 -9.03 6.77 -17.08
N ARG A 65 -7.78 6.65 -17.52
CA ARG A 65 -6.68 7.54 -17.11
C ARG A 65 -6.97 8.92 -17.71
N SER A 66 -7.61 9.80 -16.94
CA SER A 66 -7.49 11.23 -17.17
C SER A 66 -6.13 11.67 -16.65
N VAL A 67 -5.11 11.56 -17.50
CA VAL A 67 -3.88 12.34 -17.34
C VAL A 67 -4.25 13.77 -17.71
N THR A 68 -4.64 14.58 -16.72
CA THR A 68 -4.49 16.02 -16.88
C THR A 68 -3.00 16.27 -16.72
N SER A 69 -2.29 16.25 -17.85
CA SER A 69 -0.99 16.87 -17.98
C SER A 69 -1.20 18.35 -17.70
N ASP A 70 -0.86 18.79 -16.50
CA ASP A 70 -0.70 20.21 -16.21
C ASP A 70 0.47 20.70 -17.07
N ALA A 71 0.15 21.45 -18.12
CA ALA A 71 1.14 22.07 -18.99
C ALA A 71 1.79 23.21 -18.19
N PRO A 72 3.13 23.31 -18.17
CA PRO A 72 3.80 24.36 -17.43
C PRO A 72 3.39 25.73 -17.99
N THR A 73 2.79 26.52 -17.10
CA THR A 73 2.63 27.97 -17.22
C THR A 73 4.01 28.62 -17.33
N THR A 74 4.28 29.14 -18.54
CA THR A 74 4.89 30.48 -18.76
C THR A 74 6.42 30.59 -18.64
N PRO A 75 7.04 31.46 -19.46
CA PRO A 75 7.30 32.85 -19.04
C PRO A 75 6.51 33.91 -19.82
#